data_AF-A0A914EPM2-F1
#
_entry.id   AF-A0A914EPM2-F1
#
_cell.length_a   1.000
_cell.length_b   1.000
_cell.length_c   1.000
_cell.angle_alpha   90.00
_cell.angle_beta   90.00
_cell.angle_gamma   90.00
#
_symmetry.space_group_name_H-M   'P 1'
#
loop_
_entity.id
_entity.type
_entity.pdbx_description
1 polymer ?
#
loop_
_entity_poly.entity_id
_entity_poly.type
_entity_poly.pdbx_seq_one_letter_code
_entity_poly.pdbx_strand_id
1 'polypeptide(L)'
;MIFCFLFVLISGQSSTDSTTISASTQSVATTTVAATAASTAAACVDTITDCSKYLAQCSDPNYQTLMYQKCRKTCNLCNACLDSDAKCPQWVKNGFCSNPFYQNIRNECRKSCALCT
;
A
#
# COMPACT_ATOMS: atom_id res chain seq x y z
N MET A 1 16.41 -14.83 47.31
CA MET A 1 16.13 -14.10 48.56
C MET A 1 15.04 -13.08 48.23
N ILE A 2 13.76 -13.34 48.51
CA ILE A 2 13.04 -13.27 49.83
C ILE A 2 12.72 -11.79 50.14
N PHE A 3 11.49 -11.31 50.40
CA PHE A 3 10.22 -11.88 50.93
C PHE A 3 9.02 -11.50 50.02
N CYS A 4 7.85 -12.15 49.92
CA CYS A 4 7.07 -13.13 50.71
C CYS A 4 6.11 -12.56 51.80
N PHE A 5 4.82 -12.98 51.71
CA PHE A 5 3.69 -12.87 52.66
C PHE A 5 3.08 -11.46 52.91
N LEU A 6 1.77 -11.23 53.09
CA LEU A 6 0.45 -11.94 52.91
C LEU A 6 -0.58 -10.86 52.39
N PHE A 7 -1.79 -11.08 51.84
CA PHE A 7 -2.95 -12.00 52.04
C PHE A 7 -3.90 -11.62 53.21
N VAL A 8 -5.20 -11.96 53.04
CA VAL A 8 -6.34 -11.82 53.98
C VAL A 8 -7.03 -10.43 54.01
N LEU A 9 -8.34 -10.23 53.92
CA LEU A 9 -9.53 -10.84 53.27
C LEU A 9 -10.78 -10.09 53.82
N ILE A 10 -11.69 -9.68 52.92
CA ILE A 10 -13.16 -9.54 53.08
C ILE A 10 -13.76 -8.76 54.29
N SER A 11 -14.45 -7.66 53.99
CA SER A 11 -15.80 -7.28 54.51
C SER A 11 -16.32 -6.12 53.63
N GLY A 12 -17.55 -6.04 53.15
CA GLY A 12 -18.72 -6.89 53.37
C GLY A 12 -19.95 -6.04 53.75
N GLN A 13 -20.56 -5.33 52.79
CA GLN A 13 -21.91 -4.75 52.96
C GLN A 13 -22.60 -4.36 51.63
N SER A 14 -23.58 -5.18 51.27
CA SER A 14 -24.86 -4.81 50.64
C SER A 14 -25.56 -3.66 51.42
N SER A 15 -26.53 -2.89 50.92
CA SER A 15 -27.22 -2.77 49.62
C SER A 15 -28.13 -1.51 49.67
N THR A 16 -28.78 -1.15 48.54
CA THR A 16 -30.00 -0.29 48.43
C THR A 16 -29.90 1.18 48.90
N ASP A 17 -30.52 2.19 48.26
CA ASP A 17 -31.49 2.20 47.14
C ASP A 17 -31.41 3.51 46.32
N SER A 18 -32.01 3.49 45.11
CA SER A 18 -32.52 4.60 44.26
C SER A 18 -31.98 6.05 44.41
N THR A 19 -31.61 6.75 43.33
CA THR A 19 -32.58 7.19 42.30
C THR A 19 -31.99 7.33 40.90
N THR A 20 -32.77 6.90 39.92
CA THR A 20 -32.55 6.99 38.47
C THR A 20 -32.62 8.43 37.95
N ILE A 21 -31.55 8.95 37.33
CA ILE A 21 -31.66 9.84 36.14
C ILE A 21 -30.52 9.49 35.18
N SER A 22 -30.86 8.96 34.01
CA SER A 22 -29.91 8.76 32.91
C SER A 22 -29.60 10.09 32.21
N ALA A 23 -28.34 10.53 32.29
CA ALA A 23 -27.80 11.58 31.43
C ALA A 23 -26.53 11.06 30.75
N SER A 24 -26.69 10.53 29.53
CA SER A 24 -25.62 9.90 28.76
C SER A 24 -24.66 10.93 28.15
N THR A 25 -23.66 11.39 28.91
CA THR A 25 -22.50 12.09 28.34
C THR A 25 -21.56 11.09 27.69
N GLN A 26 -21.60 11.05 26.36
CA GLN A 26 -20.93 10.04 25.56
C GLN A 26 -19.41 10.16 25.65
N SER A 27 -18.74 9.02 25.87
CA SER A 27 -17.29 8.91 25.76
C SER A 27 -16.85 9.35 24.35
N VAL A 28 -16.03 10.40 24.27
CA VAL A 28 -15.39 10.80 23.01
C VAL A 28 -14.41 9.71 22.62
N ALA A 29 -14.85 8.81 21.74
CA ALA A 29 -13.98 7.81 21.15
C ALA A 29 -12.89 8.52 20.35
N THR A 30 -11.64 8.40 20.80
CA THR A 30 -10.47 8.84 20.05
C THR A 30 -10.32 7.96 18.81
N THR A 31 -10.99 8.32 17.72
CA THR A 31 -10.82 7.67 16.42
C THR A 31 -9.40 7.90 15.95
N THR A 32 -8.53 6.92 16.21
CA THR A 32 -7.18 6.87 15.66
C THR A 32 -7.32 6.65 14.17
N VAL A 33 -7.31 7.75 13.39
CA VAL A 33 -7.26 7.66 11.93
C VAL A 33 -5.89 7.12 11.57
N ALA A 34 -5.81 5.79 11.45
CA ALA A 34 -4.68 5.14 10.81
C ALA A 34 -4.62 5.70 9.39
N ALA A 35 -3.62 6.54 9.14
CA ALA A 35 -3.31 7.03 7.81
C ALA A 35 -2.82 5.84 6.99
N THR A 36 -3.77 5.11 6.39
CA THR A 36 -3.48 4.18 5.30
C THR A 36 -2.78 4.98 4.23
N ALA A 37 -1.46 4.83 4.14
CA ALA A 37 -0.68 5.34 3.04
C ALA A 37 -1.14 4.57 1.79
N ALA A 38 -2.18 5.12 1.17
CA ALA A 38 -2.70 4.66 -0.10
C ALA A 38 -1.66 5.04 -1.17
N SER A 39 -0.59 4.25 -1.22
CA SER A 39 0.14 4.04 -2.46
C SER A 39 -0.92 3.68 -3.49
N THR A 40 -1.20 4.60 -4.40
CA THR A 40 -1.96 4.33 -5.63
C THR A 40 -1.10 3.48 -6.54
N ALA A 41 -0.79 2.26 -6.08
CA ALA A 41 -0.18 1.22 -6.86
C ALA A 41 -1.10 0.96 -8.03
N ALA A 42 -0.70 1.42 -9.21
CA ALA A 42 -1.52 1.37 -10.41
C ALA A 42 -2.03 -0.06 -10.59
N ALA A 43 -3.35 -0.25 -10.54
CA ALA A 43 -3.98 -1.57 -10.41
C ALA A 43 -3.35 -2.57 -11.40
N CYS A 44 -2.95 -3.74 -10.91
CA CYS A 44 -2.41 -4.76 -11.80
C CYS A 44 -3.56 -5.46 -12.53
N VAL A 45 -3.88 -4.91 -13.70
CA VAL A 45 -4.88 -5.42 -14.62
C VAL A 45 -4.28 -5.46 -16.02
N ASP A 46 -4.83 -6.35 -16.83
CA ASP A 46 -4.63 -6.30 -18.27
C ASP A 46 -5.57 -5.22 -18.83
N THR A 47 -5.04 -4.31 -19.65
CA THR A 47 -5.82 -3.22 -20.24
C THR A 47 -6.43 -3.61 -21.59
N ILE A 48 -6.07 -4.77 -22.13
CA ILE A 48 -6.63 -5.35 -23.36
C ILE A 48 -7.08 -6.79 -23.07
N THR A 49 -8.14 -7.23 -23.75
CA THR A 49 -8.71 -8.58 -23.58
C THR A 49 -7.89 -9.68 -24.23
N ASP A 50 -7.09 -9.34 -25.25
CA ASP A 50 -6.35 -10.30 -26.08
C ASP A 50 -5.01 -10.77 -25.50
N CYS A 51 -4.68 -10.41 -24.25
CA CYS A 51 -3.38 -10.74 -23.65
C CYS A 51 -3.02 -12.23 -23.68
N SER A 52 -3.99 -13.14 -23.57
CA SER A 52 -3.77 -14.59 -23.69
C SER A 52 -3.20 -15.00 -25.06
N LYS A 53 -3.42 -14.22 -26.12
CA LYS A 53 -2.83 -14.43 -27.45
C LYS A 53 -1.37 -13.98 -27.53
N TYR A 54 -0.94 -13.12 -26.61
CA TYR A 54 0.39 -12.49 -26.58
C TYR A 54 1.31 -13.06 -25.49
N LEU A 55 1.01 -14.26 -24.97
CA LEU A 55 1.81 -14.91 -23.94
C LEU A 55 3.28 -15.14 -24.33
N ALA A 56 3.57 -15.38 -25.62
CA ALA A 56 4.94 -15.54 -26.10
C ALA A 56 5.75 -14.23 -25.99
N GLN A 57 5.09 -13.09 -26.20
CA GLN A 57 5.67 -11.75 -26.14
C GLN A 57 6.01 -11.31 -24.71
N CYS A 58 5.46 -11.95 -23.67
CA CYS A 58 5.84 -11.71 -22.27
C CYS A 58 7.35 -11.95 -22.02
N SER A 59 7.97 -12.87 -22.78
CA SER A 59 9.38 -13.24 -22.67
C SER A 59 10.29 -12.53 -23.68
N ASP A 60 9.72 -11.77 -24.62
CA ASP A 60 10.49 -11.06 -25.65
C ASP A 60 10.87 -9.65 -25.16
N PRO A 61 12.18 -9.31 -25.05
CA PRO A 61 12.61 -8.01 -24.57
C PRO A 61 12.11 -6.84 -25.43
N ASN A 62 11.84 -7.07 -26.72
CA ASN A 62 11.32 -6.04 -27.63
C ASN A 62 9.87 -5.65 -27.30
N TYR A 63 9.08 -6.59 -26.75
CA TYR A 63 7.69 -6.37 -26.37
C TYR A 63 7.52 -6.13 -24.86
N GLN A 64 8.58 -6.22 -24.05
CA GLN A 64 8.51 -6.11 -22.59
C GLN A 64 7.77 -4.85 -22.10
N THR A 65 8.05 -3.67 -22.67
CA THR A 65 7.34 -2.42 -22.31
C THR A 65 5.86 -2.46 -22.71
N LEU A 66 5.54 -2.99 -23.91
CA LEU A 66 4.16 -3.12 -24.37
C LEU A 66 3.37 -4.10 -23.50
N MET A 67 3.97 -5.24 -23.16
CA MET A 67 3.37 -6.25 -22.28
C MET A 67 3.21 -5.74 -20.85
N TYR A 68 4.16 -4.96 -20.33
CA TYR A 68 4.04 -4.31 -19.03
C TYR A 68 2.90 -3.27 -18.99
N GLN A 69 2.72 -2.48 -20.06
CA GLN A 69 1.60 -1.55 -20.17
C GLN A 69 0.25 -2.25 -20.31
N LYS A 70 0.16 -3.25 -21.21
CA LYS A 70 -1.12 -3.77 -21.70
C LYS A 70 -1.55 -5.08 -21.08
N CYS A 71 -0.59 -5.93 -20.72
CA CYS A 71 -0.80 -7.33 -20.32
C CYS A 71 -0.07 -7.68 -19.01
N ARG A 72 0.00 -6.71 -18.09
CA ARG A 72 0.81 -6.79 -16.87
C ARG A 72 0.42 -7.95 -15.97
N LYS A 73 -0.87 -8.32 -15.92
CA LYS A 73 -1.37 -9.40 -15.09
C LYS A 73 -1.17 -10.75 -15.79
N THR A 74 -1.52 -10.84 -17.07
CA THR A 74 -1.31 -12.05 -17.89
C THR A 74 0.18 -12.45 -17.96
N CYS A 75 1.09 -11.49 -18.11
CA CYS A 75 2.53 -11.72 -18.12
C CYS A 75 3.17 -11.82 -16.72
N ASN A 76 2.38 -11.81 -15.63
CA ASN A 76 2.84 -11.82 -14.24
C ASN A 76 3.87 -10.71 -13.88
N LEU A 77 3.74 -9.54 -14.51
CA LEU A 77 4.62 -8.39 -14.34
C LEU A 77 4.11 -7.39 -13.27
N CYS A 78 3.09 -7.75 -12.48
CA CYS A 78 2.46 -6.86 -11.49
C CYS A 78 3.44 -6.15 -10.55
N ASN A 79 4.46 -6.89 -10.10
CA ASN A 79 5.48 -6.45 -9.16
C ASN A 79 6.84 -6.24 -9.84
N ALA A 80 6.92 -6.35 -11.17
CA ALA A 80 8.17 -6.25 -11.90
C ALA A 80 8.65 -4.79 -11.92
N CYS A 81 9.89 -4.54 -11.51
CA CYS A 81 10.48 -3.22 -11.61
C CYS A 81 11.03 -2.99 -13.02
N LEU A 82 10.19 -2.38 -13.86
CA LEU A 82 10.42 -2.16 -15.28
C LEU A 82 10.17 -0.69 -15.63
N ASP A 83 10.63 -0.28 -16.81
CA ASP A 83 10.25 0.99 -17.42
C ASP A 83 8.97 0.78 -18.25
N SER A 84 7.93 1.56 -17.95
CA SER A 84 6.65 1.48 -18.61
C SER A 84 6.54 2.32 -19.88
N ASP A 85 7.55 3.12 -20.23
CA ASP A 85 7.60 3.89 -21.47
C ASP A 85 8.99 3.78 -22.13
N ALA A 86 9.02 3.67 -23.46
CA ALA A 86 10.27 3.59 -24.23
C ALA A 86 11.09 4.90 -24.18
N LYS A 87 10.49 6.02 -23.75
CA LYS A 87 11.14 7.33 -23.59
C LYS A 87 11.87 7.49 -22.25
N CYS A 88 11.74 6.54 -21.32
CA CYS A 88 12.44 6.58 -20.04
C CYS A 88 13.95 6.91 -20.16
N PRO A 89 14.74 6.31 -21.08
CA PRO A 89 16.15 6.66 -21.25
C PRO A 89 16.42 8.12 -21.68
N GLN A 90 15.47 8.79 -22.34
CA GLN A 90 15.56 10.21 -22.69
C GLN A 90 15.17 11.09 -21.50
N TRP A 91 14.10 10.74 -20.80
CA TRP A 91 13.63 11.47 -19.62
C TRP A 91 14.64 11.46 -18.46
N VAL A 92 15.33 10.34 -18.25
CA VAL A 92 16.42 10.24 -17.27
C VAL A 92 17.60 11.15 -17.65
N LYS A 93 18.00 11.17 -18.93
CA LYS A 93 19.03 12.11 -19.43
C LYS A 93 18.64 13.58 -19.25
N ASN A 94 17.34 13.89 -19.35
CA ASN A 94 16.80 15.23 -19.13
C ASN A 94 16.58 15.57 -17.64
N GLY A 95 17.01 14.72 -16.71
CA GLY A 95 16.93 14.96 -15.26
C GLY A 95 15.55 14.77 -14.64
N PHE A 96 14.59 14.16 -15.35
CA PHE A 96 13.20 14.09 -14.89
C PHE A 96 13.03 13.23 -13.63
N CYS A 97 13.91 12.26 -13.38
CA CYS A 97 13.94 11.49 -12.14
C CYS A 97 14.12 12.38 -10.89
N SER A 98 14.89 13.46 -10.98
CA SER A 98 15.25 14.30 -9.82
C SER A 98 14.30 15.47 -9.59
N ASN A 99 13.52 15.87 -10.61
CA ASN A 99 12.62 17.02 -10.51
C ASN A 99 11.27 16.59 -9.91
N PRO A 100 10.80 17.19 -8.78
CA PRO A 100 9.56 16.79 -8.11
C PRO A 100 8.32 16.93 -8.99
N PHE A 101 8.31 17.81 -9.99
CA PHE A 101 7.19 18.02 -10.92
C PHE A 101 6.85 16.76 -11.74
N TYR A 102 7.82 15.93 -12.09
CA TYR A 102 7.63 14.73 -12.92
C TYR A 102 7.43 13.45 -12.09
N GLN A 103 6.51 13.47 -11.10
CA GLN A 103 6.18 12.28 -10.28
C GLN A 103 5.75 11.08 -11.12
N ASN A 104 4.93 11.30 -12.15
CA ASN A 104 4.46 10.23 -13.03
C ASN A 104 5.64 9.55 -13.75
N ILE A 105 6.61 10.33 -14.22
CA ILE A 105 7.80 9.81 -14.92
C ILE A 105 8.69 8.98 -13.98
N ARG A 106 8.81 9.34 -12.69
CA ARG A 106 9.44 8.45 -11.70
C ARG A 106 8.69 7.12 -11.52
N ASN A 107 7.35 7.17 -11.49
CA ASN A 107 6.51 5.98 -11.31
C ASN A 107 6.46 5.08 -12.56
N GLU A 108 6.59 5.67 -13.75
CA GLU A 108 6.64 4.99 -15.04
C GLU A 108 8.04 4.43 -15.31
N CYS A 109 9.09 5.20 -15.00
CA CYS A 109 10.49 4.86 -15.29
C CYS A 109 11.26 4.35 -14.07
N ARG A 110 10.62 3.49 -13.26
CA ARG A 110 11.22 3.03 -11.99
C ARG A 110 12.58 2.38 -12.18
N LYS A 111 12.79 1.65 -13.27
CA LYS A 111 14.05 0.97 -13.55
C LYS A 111 15.13 1.96 -13.99
N SER A 112 14.85 2.81 -14.97
CA SER A 112 15.79 3.83 -15.46
C SER A 112 16.10 4.90 -14.40
N CYS A 113 15.16 5.24 -13.52
CA CYS A 113 15.38 6.14 -12.39
C CYS A 113 15.99 5.46 -11.15
N ALA A 114 16.40 4.19 -11.23
CA ALA A 114 16.98 3.42 -10.12
C ALA A 114 16.10 3.36 -8.83
N LEU A 115 14.77 3.28 -9.01
CA LEU A 115 13.75 3.16 -7.96
C LEU A 115 13.27 1.71 -7.76
N CYS A 116 14.12 0.74 -8.13
CA CYS A 116 13.95 -0.67 -7.83
C CYS A 116 14.62 -1.00 -6.49
N THR A 117 13.95 -1.80 -5.68
CA THR A 117 14.36 -2.23 -4.33
C THR A 117 14.31 -3.74 -4.27
#